data_AF-C7N5V6-F1
#
_entry.id   AF-C7N5V6-F1
#
_cell.length_a   1.000
_cell.length_b   1.000
_cell.length_c   1.000
_cell.angle_alpha   90.00
_cell.angle_beta   90.00
_cell.angle_gamma   90.00
#
_symmetry.space_group_name_H-M   'P 1'
#
loop_
_entity.id
_entity.type
_entity.pdbx_description
1 polymer ?
#
loop_
_entity_poly.entity_id
_entity_poly.type
_entity_poly.pdbx_seq_one_letter_code
_entity_poly.pdbx_strand_id
1 'polypeptide(L)'
;MSYEKPQVIYSSTALASKQREVKDAAREGIVHITENGNGAFVFCSEEVFASELERVREAARYEAELGYTLRRAAKDVAAGHYETDFDEFRRSVTEERANRG
;
A
#
# COMPACT_ATOMS: atom_id res chain seq x y z
N MET A 1 -6.24 10.06 -11.11
CA MET A 1 -6.81 9.05 -12.02
C MET A 1 -6.00 7.78 -11.81
N SER A 2 -6.49 6.83 -11.01
CA SER A 2 -5.75 5.58 -10.77
C SER A 2 -5.92 4.69 -11.99
N TYR A 3 -4.81 4.31 -12.62
CA TYR A 3 -4.82 3.34 -13.71
C TYR A 3 -4.95 1.96 -13.08
N GLU A 4 -6.16 1.45 -12.99
CA GLU A 4 -6.39 0.05 -12.60
C GLU A 4 -5.95 -0.81 -13.79
N LYS A 5 -4.86 -1.57 -13.61
CA LYS A 5 -4.38 -2.51 -14.64
C LYS A 5 -5.52 -3.50 -14.92
N PRO A 6 -5.96 -3.68 -16.18
CA PRO A 6 -7.06 -4.57 -16.48
C PRO A 6 -6.75 -5.98 -15.97
N GLN A 7 -7.71 -6.58 -15.26
CA GLN A 7 -7.54 -7.90 -14.67
C GLN A 7 -7.36 -8.95 -15.78
N VAL A 8 -6.29 -9.73 -15.66
CA VAL A 8 -6.04 -10.85 -16.56
C VAL A 8 -6.79 -12.06 -16.03
N ILE A 9 -7.70 -12.61 -16.83
CA ILE A 9 -8.59 -13.71 -16.43
C ILE A 9 -8.38 -14.89 -17.37
N TYR A 10 -8.22 -16.09 -16.80
CA TYR A 10 -8.19 -17.34 -17.54
C TYR A 10 -9.14 -18.37 -16.92
N SER A 11 -9.57 -19.36 -17.70
CA SER A 11 -10.27 -20.53 -17.17
C SER A 11 -9.32 -21.46 -16.42
N SER A 12 -9.85 -22.28 -15.52
CA SER A 12 -9.09 -23.36 -14.88
C SER A 12 -8.45 -24.31 -15.90
N THR A 13 -9.14 -24.57 -17.02
CA THR A 13 -8.63 -25.42 -18.13
C THR A 13 -7.44 -24.80 -18.88
N ALA A 14 -7.28 -23.47 -18.85
CA ALA A 14 -6.16 -22.79 -19.46
C ALA A 14 -4.83 -23.03 -18.72
N LEU A 15 -4.88 -23.37 -17.42
CA LEU A 15 -3.67 -23.72 -16.66
C LEU A 15 -2.95 -24.94 -17.25
N ALA A 16 -3.71 -25.88 -17.82
CA ALA A 16 -3.17 -27.05 -18.50
C ALA A 16 -2.91 -26.77 -19.99
N SER A 17 -3.88 -26.20 -20.70
CA SER A 17 -3.83 -26.05 -22.17
C SER A 17 -3.01 -24.86 -22.68
N LYS A 18 -2.80 -23.83 -21.86
CA LYS A 18 -2.09 -22.58 -22.20
C LYS A 18 -1.06 -22.21 -21.13
N GLN A 19 -0.38 -23.22 -20.57
CA GLN A 19 0.45 -23.05 -19.37
C GLN A 19 1.50 -21.94 -19.50
N ARG A 20 2.16 -21.79 -20.67
CA ARG A 20 3.17 -20.76 -20.88
C ARG A 20 2.59 -19.36 -20.79
N GLU A 21 1.49 -19.11 -21.51
CA GLU A 21 0.79 -17.82 -21.54
C GLU A 21 0.31 -17.42 -20.13
N VAL A 22 -0.27 -18.36 -19.39
CA VAL A 22 -0.74 -18.11 -18.02
C VAL A 22 0.42 -17.82 -17.07
N LYS A 23 1.55 -18.54 -17.19
CA LYS A 23 2.75 -18.31 -16.37
C LYS A 23 3.44 -16.99 -16.68
N ASP A 24 3.51 -16.61 -17.96
CA ASP A 24 4.10 -15.34 -18.37
C ASP A 24 3.25 -14.17 -17.82
N ALA A 25 1.92 -14.25 -17.92
CA ALA A 25 1.03 -13.28 -17.28
C ALA A 25 1.18 -13.23 -15.74
N ALA A 26 1.30 -14.40 -15.10
CA ALA A 26 1.46 -14.53 -13.65
C ALA A 26 2.79 -13.98 -13.11
N ARG A 27 3.82 -13.85 -13.96
CA ARG A 27 5.08 -13.17 -13.60
C ARG A 27 4.94 -11.66 -13.59
N GLU A 28 3.98 -11.11 -14.34
CA GLU A 28 3.77 -9.67 -14.47
C GLU A 28 2.65 -9.13 -13.56
N GLY A 29 1.91 -10.01 -12.89
CA GLY A 29 0.83 -9.62 -11.99
C GLY A 29 -0.07 -10.77 -11.57
N ILE A 30 -1.12 -10.42 -10.82
CA ILE A 30 -2.14 -11.35 -10.38
C ILE A 30 -3.03 -11.73 -11.57
N VAL A 31 -3.18 -13.04 -11.78
CA VAL A 31 -4.09 -13.63 -12.75
C VAL A 31 -5.28 -14.24 -12.01
N HIS A 32 -6.49 -13.95 -12.45
CA HIS A 32 -7.71 -14.55 -11.92
C HIS A 32 -8.06 -15.83 -12.69
N ILE A 33 -8.37 -16.88 -11.93
CA ILE A 33 -8.77 -18.17 -12.49
C ILE A 33 -10.26 -18.40 -12.20
N THR A 34 -11.01 -18.63 -13.28
CA THR A 34 -12.45 -18.89 -13.23
C THR A 34 -12.76 -20.35 -13.54
N GLU A 35 -13.75 -20.91 -12.85
CA GLU A 35 -14.35 -22.20 -13.18
C GLU A 35 -15.86 -21.99 -13.41
N ASN A 36 -16.35 -22.38 -14.60
CA ASN A 36 -17.74 -22.19 -15.01
C ASN A 36 -18.26 -20.74 -14.89
N GLY A 37 -17.37 -19.76 -15.12
CA GLY A 37 -17.71 -18.33 -15.04
C GLY A 37 -17.66 -17.74 -13.62
N ASN A 38 -17.44 -18.56 -12.58
CA ASN A 38 -17.19 -18.07 -11.23
C ASN A 38 -15.69 -17.91 -11.00
N GLY A 39 -15.26 -16.69 -10.68
CA GLY A 39 -13.91 -16.43 -10.19
C GLY A 39 -13.73 -17.04 -8.80
N ALA A 40 -12.77 -17.95 -8.65
CA ALA A 40 -12.58 -18.69 -7.39
C ALA A 40 -11.14 -18.63 -6.87
N PHE A 41 -10.15 -18.43 -7.75
CA PHE A 41 -8.74 -18.49 -7.39
C PHE A 41 -7.92 -17.40 -8.08
N VAL A 42 -6.76 -17.12 -7.49
CA VAL A 42 -5.72 -16.27 -8.09
C VAL A 42 -4.45 -17.08 -8.32
N PHE A 43 -3.71 -16.73 -9.37
CA PHE A 43 -2.42 -17.33 -9.71
C PHE A 43 -1.41 -16.22 -10.01
N CYS A 44 -0.24 -16.28 -9.39
CA CYS A 44 0.86 -15.33 -9.59
C CYS A 44 2.19 -16.01 -9.28
N SER A 45 3.31 -15.40 -9.68
CA SER A 45 4.62 -15.81 -9.19
C SER A 45 4.78 -15.51 -7.71
N GLU A 46 5.70 -16.21 -7.04
CA GLU A 46 6.02 -15.94 -5.63
C GLU A 46 6.52 -14.51 -5.40
N GLU A 47 7.28 -13.97 -6.36
CA GLU A 47 7.77 -12.59 -6.32
C GLU A 47 6.62 -11.57 -6.36
N VAL A 48 5.65 -11.77 -7.26
CA VAL A 48 4.46 -10.93 -7.34
C VAL A 48 3.65 -11.03 -6.05
N PHE A 49 3.48 -12.24 -5.51
CA PHE A 49 2.76 -12.45 -4.25
C PHE A 49 3.44 -11.71 -3.08
N ALA A 50 4.76 -11.84 -2.95
CA ALA A 50 5.52 -11.18 -1.89
C ALA A 50 5.47 -9.66 -2.01
N SER A 51 5.59 -9.13 -3.23
CA SER A 51 5.50 -7.69 -3.52
C SER A 51 4.13 -7.12 -3.17
N GLU A 52 3.03 -7.78 -3.58
CA GLU A 52 1.67 -7.33 -3.24
C GLU A 52 1.40 -7.40 -1.74
N LEU A 53 1.91 -8.43 -1.05
CA LEU A 53 1.80 -8.53 0.41
C LEU A 53 2.52 -7.36 1.10
N GLU A 54 3.72 -7.02 0.67
CA GLU A 54 4.47 -5.90 1.24
C GLU A 54 3.79 -4.56 0.94
N ARG A 55 3.31 -4.37 -0.29
CA ARG A 55 2.53 -3.18 -0.67
C ARG A 55 1.31 -2.98 0.22
N VAL A 56 0.56 -4.04 0.50
CA VAL A 56 -0.62 -3.98 1.39
C VAL A 56 -0.21 -3.65 2.83
N ARG A 57 0.89 -4.23 3.31
CA ARG A 57 1.42 -3.91 4.66
C ARG A 57 1.86 -2.46 4.77
N GLU A 58 2.60 -1.96 3.80
CA GLU A 58 3.05 -0.58 3.75
C GLU A 58 1.87 0.40 3.69
N ALA A 59 0.87 0.11 2.85
CA ALA A 59 -0.36 0.91 2.77
C ALA A 59 -1.09 0.95 4.12
N ALA A 60 -1.28 -0.21 4.77
CA ALA A 60 -1.94 -0.28 6.07
C ALA A 60 -1.15 0.46 7.16
N ARG A 61 0.19 0.33 7.17
CA ARG A 61 1.06 1.08 8.09
C ARG A 61 0.93 2.58 7.86
N TYR A 62 1.03 3.01 6.60
CA TYR A 62 0.93 4.40 6.21
C TYR A 62 -0.41 5.02 6.64
N GLU A 63 -1.53 4.34 6.38
CA GLU A 63 -2.86 4.78 6.81
C GLU A 63 -2.97 4.93 8.33
N ALA A 64 -2.41 3.97 9.08
CA ALA A 64 -2.39 4.02 10.54
C ALA A 64 -1.55 5.20 11.08
N GLU A 65 -0.35 5.40 10.53
CA GLU A 65 0.56 6.49 10.89
C GLU A 65 -0.01 7.86 10.55
N LEU A 66 -0.60 8.00 9.36
CA LEU A 66 -1.27 9.23 8.92
C LEU A 66 -2.46 9.54 9.84
N GLY A 67 -3.31 8.55 10.10
CA GLY A 67 -4.45 8.72 10.99
C GLY A 67 -4.04 9.11 12.41
N TYR A 68 -2.96 8.52 12.94
CA TYR A 68 -2.39 8.91 14.22
C TYR A 68 -1.88 10.36 14.19
N THR A 69 -1.09 10.71 13.18
CA THR A 69 -0.48 12.05 13.02
C THR A 69 -1.54 13.13 12.94
N LEU A 70 -2.58 12.92 12.13
CA LEU A 70 -3.68 13.87 11.99
C LEU A 70 -4.47 14.06 13.29
N ARG A 71 -4.77 12.97 14.02
CA ARG A 71 -5.44 13.07 15.32
C ARG A 71 -4.60 13.81 16.35
N ARG A 72 -3.28 13.58 16.36
CA ARG A 72 -2.36 14.29 17.24
C ARG A 72 -2.29 15.78 16.87
N ALA A 73 -2.08 16.09 15.60
CA ALA A 73 -2.03 17.47 15.11
C ALA A 73 -3.32 18.24 15.44
N ALA A 74 -4.49 17.62 15.29
CA ALA A 74 -5.76 18.25 15.67
C ALA A 74 -5.83 18.61 17.16
N LYS A 75 -5.29 17.74 18.04
CA LYS A 75 -5.20 18.02 19.48
C LYS A 75 -4.19 19.13 19.77
N ASP A 76 -3.04 19.10 19.12
CA ASP A 76 -2.00 20.11 19.28
C ASP A 76 -2.52 21.49 18.87
N VAL A 77 -3.22 21.59 17.74
CA VAL A 77 -3.88 22.84 17.32
C VAL A 77 -4.93 23.29 18.32
N ALA A 78 -5.81 22.39 18.79
CA ALA A 78 -6.84 22.73 19.77
C ALA A 78 -6.26 23.18 21.13
N ALA A 79 -5.08 22.68 21.49
CA ALA A 79 -4.36 23.04 22.70
C ALA A 79 -3.46 24.29 22.52
N GLY A 80 -3.35 24.85 21.32
CA GLY A 80 -2.45 25.96 21.03
C GLY A 80 -0.97 25.56 20.91
N HIS A 81 -0.67 24.27 20.77
CA HIS A 81 0.68 23.74 20.56
C HIS A 81 1.07 23.86 19.07
N TYR A 82 1.15 25.09 18.57
CA TYR A 82 1.62 25.38 17.22
C TYR A 82 2.32 26.74 17.20
N GLU A 83 3.26 26.89 16.27
CA GLU A 83 3.95 28.16 16.04
C GLU A 83 3.42 28.79 14.75
N THR A 84 3.24 30.11 14.75
CA THR A 84 2.86 30.87 13.55
C THR A 84 4.04 31.59 12.90
N ASP A 85 5.17 31.67 13.60
CA ASP A 85 6.41 32.29 13.15
C ASP A 85 7.51 31.23 12.92
N PHE A 86 8.29 31.42 11.85
CA PHE A 86 9.39 30.54 11.50
C PHE A 86 10.55 30.59 12.50
N ASP A 87 10.84 31.75 13.09
CA ASP A 87 11.90 31.91 14.08
C ASP A 87 11.52 31.24 15.41
N GLU A 88 10.24 31.30 15.79
CA GLU A 88 9.67 30.55 16.92
C GLU A 88 9.77 29.05 16.68
N PHE A 89 9.39 28.58 15.48
CA PHE A 89 9.54 27.19 15.08
C PHE A 89 11.00 26.70 15.13
N ARG A 90 11.96 27.48 14.60
CA ARG A 90 13.38 27.07 14.64
C ARG A 90 13.90 26.93 16.07
N ARG A 91 13.51 27.85 16.95
CA ARG A 91 13.90 27.82 18.37
C ARG A 91 13.32 26.60 19.07
N SER A 92 12.01 26.35 18.94
CA SER A 92 11.35 25.21 19.58
C SER A 92 11.94 23.87 19.11
N VAL A 93 12.21 23.70 17.81
CA VAL A 93 12.86 22.49 17.28
C VAL A 93 14.29 22.32 17.81
N THR A 94 15.04 23.41 17.96
CA THR A 94 16.41 23.36 18.47
C THR A 94 16.43 22.96 19.95
N GLU A 95 15.53 23.53 20.76
CA GLU A 95 15.35 23.19 22.18
C GLU A 95 14.88 21.74 22.35
N GLU A 96 13.93 21.27 21.54
CA GLU A 96 13.46 19.89 21.60
C GLU A 96 14.57 18.88 21.25
N ARG A 97 15.40 19.19 20.25
CA ARG A 97 16.56 18.36 19.88
C ARG A 97 17.62 18.33 20.98
N ALA A 98 17.86 19.46 21.65
CA ALA A 98 18.78 19.53 22.78
C ALA A 98 18.30 18.70 23.98
N ASN A 99 16.99 18.64 24.21
CA ASN A 99 16.37 17.85 25.28
C ASN A 99 16.23 16.35 24.97
N ARG A 100 16.45 15.92 23.71
CA ARG A 100 16.38 14.52 23.27
C ARG A 100 17.76 13.82 23.22
N GLY A 101 18.85 14.55 23.40
CA GLY A 101 20.22 14.02 23.52
C GLY A 101 20.59 13.74 24.96
#